data_AF-A0AAP5KIM2-F1
#
_entry.id   AF-A0AAP5KIM2-F1
#
_cell.length_a   1.000
_cell.length_b   1.000
_cell.length_c   1.000
_cell.angle_alpha   90.00
_cell.angle_beta   90.00
_cell.angle_gamma   90.00
#
_symmetry.space_group_name_H-M   'P 1'
#
loop_
_entity.id
_entity.type
_entity.pdbx_description
1 polymer ?
#
loop_
_entity_poly.entity_id
_entity_poly.type
_entity_poly.pdbx_seq_one_letter_code
_entity_poly.pdbx_strand_id
1 'polypeptide(L)' 'METIEIGLAYECQAIGIEKEVVGVVEQLYNNTVLINVVSCAPSDRAAVIELQNRLLVKYENIHACVEVECTA' A
#
# COMPACT_ATOMS: atom_id res chain seq x y z
N MET A 1 -6.51 -16.90 -6.57
CA MET A 1 -5.53 -15.84 -6.30
C MET A 1 -5.96 -14.67 -7.15
N GLU A 2 -6.35 -13.57 -6.51
CA GLU A 2 -6.59 -12.33 -7.22
C GLU A 2 -5.24 -11.81 -7.73
N THR A 3 -5.21 -11.38 -8.99
CA THR A 3 -4.02 -10.81 -9.60
C THR A 3 -3.89 -9.37 -9.10
N ILE A 4 -2.76 -9.02 -8.50
CA ILE A 4 -2.51 -7.64 -8.07
C ILE A 4 -2.20 -6.79 -9.30
N GLU A 5 -2.92 -5.68 -9.45
CA GLU A 5 -2.84 -4.80 -10.61
C GLU A 5 -2.32 -3.41 -10.26
N ILE A 6 -1.52 -2.84 -11.16
CA ILE A 6 -1.03 -1.46 -11.07
C ILE A 6 -2.22 -0.50 -11.20
N GLY A 7 -2.22 0.55 -10.37
CA GLY A 7 -3.27 1.57 -10.37
C GLY A 7 -4.48 1.23 -9.50
N LEU A 8 -4.60 -0.01 -9.01
CA LEU A 8 -5.60 -0.37 -8.00
C LEU A 8 -5.05 -0.16 -6.59
N ALA A 9 -5.95 0.12 -5.66
CA ALA A 9 -5.63 0.30 -4.26
C ALA A 9 -5.93 -0.96 -3.45
N TYR A 10 -5.07 -1.25 -2.48
CA TYR A 10 -5.21 -2.42 -1.63
C TYR A 10 -4.95 -2.08 -0.18
N GLU A 11 -5.70 -2.74 0.70
CA GLU A 11 -5.37 -2.87 2.11
C GLU A 11 -4.24 -3.88 2.29
N CYS A 12 -3.19 -3.49 3.01
CA CYS A 12 -1.99 -4.29 3.12
C CYS A 12 -1.12 -3.93 4.33
N GLN A 13 -0.30 -4.89 4.78
CA GLN A 13 0.72 -4.68 5.79
C GLN A 13 2.10 -4.42 5.14
N ALA A 14 2.51 -3.16 5.13
CA ALA A 14 3.78 -2.73 4.54
C ALA A 14 5.00 -3.07 5.41
N ILE A 15 6.15 -3.25 4.76
CA ILE A 15 7.43 -3.50 5.44
C ILE A 15 7.86 -2.24 6.18
N GLY A 16 8.13 -2.37 7.49
CA GLY A 16 8.62 -1.26 8.32
C GLY A 16 7.51 -0.32 8.83
N ILE A 17 6.24 -0.65 8.59
CA ILE A 17 5.08 0.02 9.19
C ILE A 17 4.43 -0.94 10.20
N GLU A 18 3.93 -0.42 11.31
CA GLU A 18 3.34 -1.27 12.37
C GLU A 18 1.91 -1.69 12.05
N LYS A 19 1.13 -0.80 11.43
CA LYS A 19 -0.29 -1.02 11.13
C LYS A 19 -0.56 -1.17 9.64
N GLU A 20 -1.74 -1.69 9.32
CA GLU A 20 -2.23 -1.79 7.95
C GLU A 20 -2.36 -0.40 7.30
N VAL A 21 -2.11 -0.37 6.00
CA VAL A 21 -2.21 0.81 5.16
C VAL A 21 -3.05 0.50 3.93
N VAL A 22 -3.65 1.53 3.35
CA VAL A 22 -4.22 1.46 2.01
C VAL A 22 -3.30 2.20 1.07
N GLY A 23 -2.92 1.56 -0.04
CA GLY A 23 -2.09 2.21 -1.05
C GLY A 23 -2.36 1.72 -2.45
N VAL A 24 -2.10 2.61 -3.42
CA VAL A 24 -2.22 2.35 -4.85
C VAL A 24 -0.93 1.71 -5.35
N VAL A 25 -1.03 0.60 -6.06
CA VAL A 25 0.14 -0.09 -6.63
C VAL A 25 0.76 0.77 -7.74
N GLU A 26 2.01 1.19 -7.55
CA GLU A 26 2.80 1.91 -8.57
C GLU A 26 3.64 0.95 -9.41
N GLN A 27 4.16 -0.13 -8.80
CA GLN A 27 5.07 -1.05 -9.48
C GLN A 27 4.99 -2.47 -8.90
N LEU A 28 5.13 -3.47 -9.77
CA LEU A 28 5.22 -4.88 -9.40
C LEU A 28 6.68 -5.36 -9.49
N TYR A 29 7.10 -6.16 -8.50
CA TYR A 29 8.36 -6.90 -8.51
C TYR A 29 8.07 -8.41 -8.35
N ASN A 30 9.13 -9.22 -8.30
CA ASN A 30 9.01 -10.68 -8.22
C ASN A 30 8.22 -11.14 -6.97
N ASN A 31 8.50 -10.55 -5.79
CA ASN A 31 7.90 -10.98 -4.51
C ASN A 31 7.20 -9.85 -3.75
N THR A 32 7.32 -8.62 -4.24
CA THR A 32 6.82 -7.42 -3.60
C THR A 32 6.15 -6.52 -4.60
N VAL A 33 5.37 -5.58 -4.09
CA VAL A 33 4.81 -4.46 -4.82
C VAL A 33 5.24 -3.17 -4.15
N LEU A 34 5.42 -2.13 -4.96
CA LEU A 34 5.56 -0.76 -4.47
C LEU A 34 4.18 -0.12 -4.48
N ILE A 35 3.77 0.42 -3.34
CA ILE A 35 2.55 1.20 -3.21
C ILE A 35 2.85 2.65 -2.91
N ASN A 36 1.98 3.54 -3.38
CA ASN A 36 1.84 4.89 -2.86
C ASN A 36 0.69 4.90 -1.84
N VAL A 37 0.99 5.22 -0.59
CA VAL A 37 0.03 5.18 0.52
C VAL A 37 -1.00 6.31 0.40
N VAL A 38 -2.27 5.94 0.45
CA VAL A 38 -3.41 6.87 0.45
C VAL A 38 -4.07 6.99 1.82
N SER A 39 -3.97 5.95 2.66
CA SER A 39 -4.47 5.95 4.03
C SER A 39 -3.56 5.13 4.94
N CYS A 40 -3.31 5.65 6.14
CA CYS A 40 -2.56 4.96 7.19
C CYS A 40 -3.02 5.44 8.57
N ALA A 41 -2.72 4.67 9.60
CA ALA A 41 -3.01 5.08 10.96
C ALA A 41 -2.19 6.33 11.38
N PRO A 42 -2.73 7.21 12.24
CA PRO A 42 -2.02 8.42 12.68
C PRO A 42 -0.66 8.16 13.35
N SER A 43 -0.50 6.98 13.98
CA SER A 43 0.76 6.53 14.59
C SER A 43 1.88 6.37 13.58
N ASP A 44 1.55 5.92 12.38
CA ASP A 44 2.51 5.53 11.33
C ASP A 44 2.78 6.69 10.36
N ARG A 45 1.98 7.75 10.43
CA ARG A 45 2.00 8.88 9.50
C ARG A 45 3.39 9.53 9.36
N ALA A 46 4.14 9.65 10.45
CA ALA A 46 5.49 10.23 10.41
C ALA A 46 6.45 9.36 9.56
N ALA A 47 6.45 8.05 9.79
CA ALA A 47 7.27 7.11 9.04
C ALA A 47 6.87 7.07 7.56
N VAL A 48 5.58 7.08 7.26
CA VAL A 48 5.08 7.13 5.87
C VAL A 48 5.54 8.41 5.15
N ILE A 49 5.51 9.56 5.82
CA ILE A 49 5.98 10.83 5.25
C ILE A 49 7.49 10.82 5.00
N GLU A 50 8.29 10.30 5.93
CA GLU A 50 9.75 10.15 5.76
C GLU A 50 10.11 9.28 4.56
N LEU A 51 9.27 8.28 4.27
CA LEU A 51 9.38 7.39 3.12
C LEU A 51 8.68 7.93 1.85
N GLN A 52 8.32 9.21 1.84
CA GLN A 52 7.69 9.90 0.70
C GLN A 52 6.40 9.19 0.21
N ASN A 53 5.65 8.62 1.15
CA ASN A 53 4.45 7.80 0.94
C ASN A 53 4.67 6.52 0.13
N ARG A 54 5.92 6.11 -0.15
CA ARG A 54 6.21 4.91 -0.94
C ARG A 54 6.68 3.76 -0.07
N LEU A 55 5.96 2.65 -0.13
CA LEU A 55 6.23 1.48 0.70
C LEU A 55 6.30 0.20 -0.12
N LEU A 56 7.14 -0.73 0.32
CA LEU A 56 7.17 -2.08 -0.20
C LEU A 56 6.26 -2.99 0.62
N VAL A 57 5.47 -3.78 -0.10
CA VAL A 57 4.56 -4.77 0.47
C VAL A 57 4.85 -6.11 -0.17
N LYS A 58 4.91 -7.19 0.61
CA LYS A 58 4.98 -8.55 0.04
C LYS A 58 3.61 -8.99 -0.45
N TYR A 59 3.54 -9.81 -1.50
CA TYR A 59 2.24 -10.31 -1.99
C TYR A 59 1.43 -11.06 -0.91
N GLU A 60 2.10 -11.76 0.01
CA GLU A 60 1.45 -12.47 1.14
C GLU A 60 0.78 -11.52 2.16
N ASN A 61 1.11 -10.24 2.13
CA ASN A 61 0.60 -9.20 3.03
C ASN A 61 -0.40 -8.26 2.35
N ILE A 62 -0.93 -8.64 1.19
CA ILE A 62 -2.00 -7.91 0.51
C ILE A 62 -3.32 -8.60 0.85
N HIS A 63 -4.28 -7.85 1.39
CA HIS A 63 -5.47 -8.41 2.01
C HIS A 63 -6.71 -8.29 1.12
N ALA A 64 -7.04 -7.07 0.68
CA ALA A 64 -8.23 -6.81 -0.13
C ALA A 64 -8.02 -5.64 -1.09
N CYS A 65 -8.62 -5.73 -2.27
CA CYS A 65 -8.75 -4.57 -3.16
C CYS A 65 -9.79 -3.60 -2.59
N VAL A 66 -9.48 -2.32 -2.59
CA VAL A 66 -10.34 -1.26 -2.05
C VAL A 66 -10.67 -0.27 -3.16
N GLU A 67 -11.94 0.05 -3.33
CA GLU A 67 -12.36 1.15 -4.18
C GLU A 67 -11.98 2.47 -3.51
N VAL A 68 -11.03 3.19 -4.09
CA VAL A 68 -10.65 4.53 -3.63
C VAL A 68 -11.31 5.53 -4.56
N GLU A 69 -12.35 6.20 -4.08
CA GLU A 69 -12.95 7.32 -4.79
C GLU A 69 -11.96 8.49 -4.79
N CYS A 70 -11.29 8.73 -5.92
CA CYS A 70 -10.55 9.97 -6.13
C CYS A 70 -11.55 11.13 -6.20
N THR A 71 -11.82 11.80 -5.09
CA THR A 71 -12.43 13.13 -5.12
C THR A 71 -11.39 14.10 -5.69
N ALA A 72 -11.58 14.46 -6.96
CA ALA A 72 -10.81 15.47 -7.69
C ALA A 72 -11.01 16.88 -7.13
#